data_AF-U4TVG4-F1
#
_entry.id   AF-U4TVG4-F1
#
_cell.length_a   1.000
_cell.length_b   1.000
_cell.length_c   1.000
_cell.angle_alpha   90.00
_cell.angle_beta   90.00
_cell.angle_gamma   90.00
#
_symmetry.space_group_name_H-M   'P 1'
#
loop_
_entity.id
_entity.type
_entity.pdbx_description
1 polymer ?
#
loop_
_entity_poly.entity_id
_entity_poly.type
_entity_poly.pdbx_seq_one_letter_code
_entity_poly.pdbx_strand_id
1 'polypeptide(L)'
;MAHYETMSERICKDLREIVLASTINTPPFKVKDFAIVTEERGIYNKSPILFQEAHLGLEAWSVDIIYQYVCSKIFPLRKHLARGKTSLQERRNLNCWLIAAILINPQVTTFWNMRRNLALQAAVAFSVELEFSRIVLTRNYKSSDAFTYRRWVLQRMFLDETARCVVFGVTRSLFYGELQICDKVLEL
;
A
#
# COMPACT_ATOMS: atom_id res chain seq x y z
N MET A 1 16.01 -20.80 7.04
CA MET A 1 15.95 -19.48 6.35
C MET A 1 15.11 -19.56 5.07
N ALA A 2 15.40 -20.45 4.12
CA ALA A 2 14.69 -20.52 2.82
C ALA A 2 13.14 -20.64 2.90
N HIS A 3 12.61 -21.44 3.83
CA HIS A 3 11.15 -21.62 3.97
C HIS A 3 10.41 -20.30 4.32
N TYR A 4 11.00 -19.48 5.18
CA TYR A 4 10.41 -18.20 5.57
C TYR A 4 10.48 -17.15 4.44
N GLU A 5 11.50 -17.23 3.57
CA GLU A 5 11.59 -16.35 2.40
C GLU A 5 10.46 -16.62 1.40
N THR A 6 10.22 -17.90 1.06
CA THR A 6 9.15 -18.28 0.12
C THR A 6 7.77 -17.91 0.68
N MET A 7 7.54 -18.15 1.97
CA MET A 7 6.29 -17.75 2.64
C MET A 7 6.12 -16.22 2.62
N SER A 8 7.14 -15.47 3.02
CA SER A 8 7.09 -14.00 3.04
C SER A 8 6.87 -13.41 1.64
N GLU A 9 7.50 -13.99 0.62
CA GLU A 9 7.30 -13.57 -0.77
C GLU A 9 5.85 -13.80 -1.22
N ARG A 10 5.27 -14.96 -0.89
CA ARG A 10 3.87 -15.27 -1.19
C ARG A 10 2.93 -14.27 -0.51
N ILE A 11 3.13 -14.02 0.79
CA ILE A 11 2.32 -13.05 1.56
C ILE A 11 2.40 -11.65 0.92
N CYS A 12 3.58 -11.19 0.51
CA CYS A 12 3.73 -9.89 -0.15
C CYS A 12 2.97 -9.82 -1.49
N LYS A 13 2.95 -10.91 -2.26
CA LYS A 13 2.19 -10.98 -3.52
C LYS A 13 0.69 -10.96 -3.26
N ASP A 14 0.23 -11.77 -2.31
CA ASP A 14 -1.19 -11.86 -1.95
C ASP A 14 -1.72 -10.51 -1.42
N LEU A 15 -0.98 -9.84 -0.54
CA LEU A 15 -1.31 -8.48 -0.08
C LEU A 15 -1.40 -7.48 -1.24
N ARG A 16 -0.44 -7.53 -2.17
CA ARG A 16 -0.47 -6.66 -3.35
C ARG A 16 -1.72 -6.92 -4.18
N GLU A 17 -2.05 -8.18 -4.48
CA GLU A 17 -3.20 -8.50 -5.32
C GLU A 17 -4.51 -8.01 -4.68
N ILE A 18 -4.69 -8.20 -3.37
CA ILE A 18 -5.87 -7.70 -2.65
C ILE A 18 -5.96 -6.17 -2.71
N VAL A 19 -4.85 -5.46 -2.44
CA VAL A 19 -4.81 -3.99 -2.50
C VAL A 19 -5.09 -3.48 -3.91
N LEU A 20 -4.54 -4.12 -4.94
CA LEU A 20 -4.79 -3.74 -6.33
C LEU A 20 -6.24 -3.99 -6.75
N ALA A 21 -6.81 -5.13 -6.36
CA ALA A 21 -8.21 -5.46 -6.62
C ALA A 21 -9.17 -4.42 -6.00
N SER A 22 -8.82 -3.84 -4.86
CA SER A 22 -9.60 -2.75 -4.22
C SER A 22 -9.76 -1.52 -5.12
N THR A 23 -8.81 -1.26 -6.02
CA THR A 23 -8.83 -0.06 -6.87
C THR A 23 -9.89 -0.14 -7.98
N ILE A 24 -10.28 -1.35 -8.40
CA ILE A 24 -11.22 -1.57 -9.51
C ILE A 24 -12.68 -1.34 -9.05
N ASN A 25 -12.93 -1.06 -7.76
CA ASN A 25 -14.26 -0.86 -7.16
C ASN A 25 -15.27 -1.97 -7.51
N THR A 26 -14.81 -3.18 -7.81
CA THR A 26 -15.69 -4.33 -8.06
C THR A 26 -16.05 -4.97 -6.72
N PRO A 27 -17.32 -4.93 -6.25
CA PRO A 27 -17.73 -5.72 -5.10
C PRO A 27 -17.48 -7.21 -5.41
N PRO A 28 -16.97 -8.03 -4.48
CA PRO A 28 -16.77 -7.81 -3.03
C PRO A 28 -15.37 -7.30 -2.61
N PHE A 29 -14.50 -6.86 -3.53
CA PHE A 29 -13.06 -6.72 -3.27
C PHE A 29 -12.59 -5.33 -2.80
N LYS A 30 -13.52 -4.40 -2.53
CA LYS A 30 -13.16 -3.06 -2.02
C LYS A 30 -12.80 -3.12 -0.55
N VAL A 31 -11.50 -3.19 -0.24
CA VAL A 31 -10.97 -3.24 1.13
C VAL A 31 -11.48 -2.04 1.93
N LYS A 32 -12.21 -2.25 3.01
CA LYS A 32 -12.70 -1.17 3.87
C LYS A 32 -11.59 -0.60 4.75
N ASP A 33 -10.86 -1.49 5.41
CA ASP A 33 -9.78 -1.17 6.34
C ASP A 33 -8.69 -2.26 6.37
N PHE A 34 -7.61 -1.94 7.08
CA PHE A 34 -6.51 -2.84 7.38
C PHE A 34 -6.27 -2.91 8.90
N ALA A 35 -5.99 -4.10 9.44
CA ALA A 35 -5.62 -4.30 10.84
C ALA A 35 -4.52 -5.36 11.02
N ILE A 36 -3.75 -5.23 12.11
CA ILE A 36 -2.89 -6.31 12.59
C ILE A 36 -3.66 -7.04 13.69
N VAL A 37 -3.89 -8.34 13.49
CA VAL A 37 -4.77 -9.15 14.36
C VAL A 37 -3.92 -9.96 15.34
N THR A 38 -4.21 -9.80 16.63
CA THR A 38 -3.57 -10.57 17.71
C THR A 38 -4.33 -11.88 17.92
N GLU A 39 -4.05 -12.89 17.10
CA GLU A 39 -4.52 -14.26 17.34
C GLU A 39 -3.43 -15.09 18.04
N GLU A 40 -3.84 -15.92 18.99
CA GLU A 40 -2.99 -16.94 19.59
C GLU A 40 -2.64 -17.97 18.51
N ARG A 41 -1.34 -18.22 18.31
CA ARG A 41 -0.79 -19.11 17.26
C ARG A 41 -1.60 -20.39 17.15
N GLY A 42 -2.51 -20.43 16.21
CA GLY A 42 -3.48 -21.50 16.09
C GLY A 42 -3.68 -21.81 14.63
N ILE A 43 -2.89 -22.77 14.14
CA ILE A 43 -3.07 -23.61 12.95
C ILE A 43 -1.88 -23.51 11.98
N TYR A 44 -1.13 -24.61 11.92
CA TYR A 44 -0.10 -24.84 10.92
C TYR A 44 -0.73 -24.88 9.51
N ASN A 45 -0.07 -24.26 8.53
CA ASN A 45 -0.45 -24.24 7.10
C ASN A 45 -1.68 -23.38 6.70
N LYS A 46 -1.98 -22.31 7.46
CA LYS A 46 -2.87 -21.24 7.01
C LYS A 46 -2.08 -19.98 6.61
N SER A 47 -2.64 -19.20 5.69
CA SER A 47 -2.09 -17.88 5.34
C SER A 47 -2.36 -16.90 6.49
N PRO A 48 -1.38 -16.06 6.88
CA PRO A 48 -1.60 -15.03 7.90
C PRO A 48 -2.42 -13.84 7.41
N ILE A 49 -2.82 -13.84 6.13
CA ILE A 49 -3.70 -12.83 5.57
C ILE A 49 -5.14 -13.28 5.80
N LEU A 50 -5.89 -12.46 6.54
CA LEU A 50 -7.31 -12.62 6.78
C LEU A 50 -8.06 -11.63 5.88
N PHE A 51 -9.06 -12.09 5.13
CA PHE A 51 -9.91 -11.20 4.35
C PHE A 51 -11.37 -11.63 4.48
N GLN A 52 -12.13 -10.85 5.25
CA GLN A 52 -13.53 -11.14 5.57
C GLN A 52 -14.36 -9.86 5.51
N GLU A 53 -15.51 -9.89 4.82
CA GLU A 53 -16.44 -8.75 4.72
C GLU A 53 -15.78 -7.43 4.27
N ALA A 54 -14.73 -7.56 3.45
CA ALA A 54 -13.85 -6.50 2.97
C ALA A 54 -12.88 -5.89 4.01
N HIS A 55 -12.73 -6.50 5.19
CA HIS A 55 -11.70 -6.14 6.17
C HIS A 55 -10.43 -6.96 5.92
N LEU A 56 -9.28 -6.30 5.77
CA LEU A 56 -7.99 -6.95 5.55
C LEU A 56 -7.21 -7.04 6.87
N GLY A 57 -6.99 -8.27 7.35
CA GLY A 57 -6.18 -8.56 8.53
C GLY A 57 -4.83 -9.15 8.15
N LEU A 58 -3.80 -8.81 8.94
CA LEU A 58 -2.53 -9.53 8.96
C LEU A 58 -2.28 -10.05 10.38
N GLU A 59 -2.08 -11.36 10.53
CA GLU A 59 -1.82 -11.96 11.84
C GLU A 59 -0.46 -11.51 12.41
N ALA A 60 -0.47 -11.09 13.67
CA ALA A 60 0.65 -10.44 14.35
C ALA A 60 1.95 -11.27 14.35
N TRP A 61 1.84 -12.60 14.44
CA TRP A 61 3.03 -13.49 14.46
C TRP A 61 3.86 -13.39 13.18
N SER A 62 3.25 -13.00 12.06
CA SER A 62 3.91 -12.93 10.76
C SER A 62 4.60 -11.58 10.53
N VAL A 63 4.23 -10.54 11.30
CA VAL A 63 4.64 -9.15 11.08
C VAL A 63 6.15 -8.99 11.09
N ASP A 64 6.83 -9.45 12.14
CA ASP A 64 8.29 -9.30 12.25
C ASP A 64 9.03 -10.07 11.15
N ILE A 65 8.55 -11.26 10.81
CA ILE A 65 9.13 -12.12 9.77
C ILE A 65 9.04 -11.43 8.41
N ILE A 66 7.83 -10.97 8.04
CA ILE A 66 7.59 -10.27 6.79
C ILE A 66 8.37 -8.96 6.74
N TYR A 67 8.33 -8.18 7.82
CA TYR A 67 8.95 -6.86 7.87
C TYR A 67 10.48 -6.94 7.73
N GLN A 68 11.12 -7.89 8.40
CA GLN A 68 12.56 -8.15 8.23
C GLN A 68 12.88 -8.60 6.81
N TYR A 69 12.09 -9.52 6.25
CA TYR A 69 12.25 -9.98 4.88
C TYR A 69 12.16 -8.82 3.87
N VAL A 70 11.10 -8.01 3.90
CA VAL A 70 10.92 -6.92 2.94
C VAL A 70 11.98 -5.84 3.10
N CYS A 71 12.39 -5.51 4.33
CA CYS A 71 13.51 -4.58 4.56
C CYS A 71 14.80 -5.08 3.90
N SER A 72 15.12 -6.38 4.05
CA SER A 72 16.31 -6.97 3.44
C SER A 72 16.32 -6.88 1.91
N LYS A 73 15.15 -6.85 1.27
CA LYS A 73 15.00 -6.77 -0.20
C LYS A 73 14.88 -5.33 -0.71
N ILE A 74 14.21 -4.43 0.03
CA ILE A 74 13.96 -3.03 -0.37
C ILE A 74 15.25 -2.19 -0.34
N PHE A 75 16.00 -2.26 0.76
CA PHE A 75 17.13 -1.34 0.97
C PHE A 75 18.25 -1.46 -0.08
N PRO A 76 18.64 -2.66 -0.56
CA PRO A 76 19.61 -2.80 -1.64
C PRO A 76 19.19 -2.07 -2.93
N LEU A 77 17.89 -2.05 -3.23
CA LEU A 77 17.36 -1.46 -4.47
C LEU A 77 17.14 0.06 -4.40
N ARG A 78 17.21 0.67 -3.21
CA ARG A 78 16.93 2.10 -3.00
C ARG A 78 17.74 3.00 -3.94
N LYS A 79 19.05 2.77 -4.05
CA LYS A 79 19.94 3.58 -4.91
C LYS A 79 19.68 3.35 -6.40
N HIS A 80 19.34 2.12 -6.79
CA HIS A 80 19.04 1.80 -8.20
C HIS A 80 17.74 2.46 -8.65
N LEU A 81 16.71 2.40 -7.79
CA LEU A 81 15.42 3.04 -8.05
C LEU A 81 15.56 4.55 -8.21
N ALA A 82 16.28 5.21 -7.30
CA ALA A 82 16.50 6.65 -7.35
C ALA A 82 17.23 7.12 -8.63
N ARG A 83 18.03 6.24 -9.23
CA ARG A 83 18.76 6.49 -10.49
C ARG A 83 17.99 6.03 -11.74
N GLY A 84 16.79 5.48 -11.59
CA GLY A 84 16.01 4.92 -12.69
C GLY A 84 16.64 3.67 -13.33
N LYS A 85 17.54 2.98 -12.62
CA LYS A 85 18.29 1.80 -13.12
C LYS A 85 17.64 0.46 -12.74
N THR A 86 16.36 0.45 -12.41
CA THR A 86 15.62 -0.76 -12.02
C THR A 86 14.87 -1.34 -13.21
N SER A 87 15.04 -2.65 -13.43
CA SER A 87 14.29 -3.43 -14.39
C SER A 87 12.78 -3.44 -14.08
N LEU A 88 11.95 -3.83 -15.06
CA LEU A 88 10.51 -3.98 -14.86
C LEU A 88 10.19 -5.00 -13.74
N GLN A 89 10.95 -6.10 -13.67
CA GLN A 89 10.75 -7.13 -12.66
C GLN A 89 11.11 -6.63 -11.25
N GLU A 90 12.22 -5.91 -11.11
CA GLU A 90 12.58 -5.28 -9.83
C GLU A 90 11.53 -4.28 -9.38
N ARG A 91 10.98 -3.48 -10.29
CA ARG A 91 9.90 -2.52 -9.96
C ARG A 91 8.63 -3.23 -9.48
N ARG A 92 8.25 -4.35 -10.11
CA ARG A 92 7.11 -5.18 -9.69
C ARG A 92 7.33 -5.76 -8.30
N ASN A 93 8.49 -6.39 -8.07
CA ASN A 93 8.84 -6.96 -6.77
C ASN A 93 8.88 -5.88 -5.68
N LEU A 94 9.48 -4.74 -5.99
CA LEU A 94 9.59 -3.61 -5.07
C LEU A 94 8.21 -3.05 -4.70
N ASN A 95 7.27 -3.00 -5.65
CA ASN A 95 5.89 -2.61 -5.35
C ASN A 95 5.25 -3.59 -4.35
N CYS A 96 5.41 -4.91 -4.52
CA CYS A 96 4.91 -5.90 -3.55
C CYS A 96 5.49 -5.66 -2.15
N TRP A 97 6.80 -5.51 -2.06
CA TRP A 97 7.50 -5.33 -0.78
C TRP A 97 7.15 -4.01 -0.10
N LEU A 98 7.05 -2.91 -0.85
CA LEU A 98 6.68 -1.60 -0.31
C LEU A 98 5.23 -1.57 0.18
N ILE A 99 4.30 -2.27 -0.48
CA ILE A 99 2.91 -2.41 0.01
C ILE A 99 2.93 -3.04 1.40
N ALA A 100 3.57 -4.20 1.54
CA ALA A 100 3.65 -4.90 2.83
C ALA A 100 4.36 -4.05 3.90
N ALA A 101 5.51 -3.45 3.57
CA ALA A 101 6.28 -2.66 4.52
C ALA A 101 5.51 -1.44 5.04
N ILE A 102 4.77 -0.74 4.18
CA ILE A 102 4.01 0.47 4.56
C ILE A 102 2.72 0.10 5.32
N LEU A 103 2.03 -0.99 4.96
CA LEU A 103 0.87 -1.46 5.74
C LEU A 103 1.28 -1.80 7.18
N ILE A 104 2.45 -2.43 7.35
CA ILE A 104 3.02 -2.75 8.66
C ILE A 104 3.47 -1.49 9.40
N ASN A 105 4.31 -0.66 8.77
CA ASN A 105 4.89 0.54 9.38
C ASN A 105 4.87 1.74 8.42
N PRO A 106 3.82 2.58 8.46
CA PRO A 106 3.69 3.72 7.56
C PRO A 106 4.50 4.95 8.01
N GLN A 107 5.22 4.92 9.13
CA GLN A 107 5.99 6.08 9.62
C GLN A 107 7.42 6.15 9.03
N VAL A 108 7.73 5.31 8.05
CA VAL A 108 9.03 5.27 7.40
C VAL A 108 8.99 6.09 6.12
N THR A 109 9.34 7.36 6.20
CA THR A 109 9.39 8.31 5.07
C THR A 109 10.16 7.76 3.86
N THR A 110 11.19 6.94 4.08
CA THR A 110 11.96 6.32 2.99
C THR A 110 11.10 5.43 2.10
N PHE A 111 10.14 4.68 2.65
CA PHE A 111 9.27 3.81 1.86
C PHE A 111 8.33 4.63 0.97
N TRP A 112 7.76 5.72 1.49
CA TRP A 112 6.93 6.64 0.72
C TRP A 112 7.71 7.33 -0.41
N ASN A 113 8.95 7.76 -0.15
CA ASN A 113 9.82 8.32 -1.19
C ASN A 113 10.13 7.30 -2.28
N MET A 114 10.32 6.02 -1.92
CA MET A 114 10.50 4.95 -2.91
C MET A 114 9.21 4.70 -3.70
N ARG A 115 8.03 4.77 -3.08
CA ARG A 115 6.73 4.74 -3.81
C ARG A 115 6.58 5.91 -4.78
N ARG A 116 6.99 7.13 -4.40
CA ARG A 116 6.99 8.30 -5.32
C ARG A 116 7.81 8.00 -6.58
N ASN A 117 9.00 7.41 -6.42
CA ASN A 117 9.83 7.03 -7.56
C ASN A 117 9.16 5.98 -8.45
N LEU A 118 8.48 4.98 -7.87
CA LEU A 118 7.71 3.99 -8.65
C LEU A 118 6.57 4.64 -9.44
N ALA A 119 5.79 5.51 -8.81
CA ALA A 119 4.70 6.23 -9.46
C ALA A 119 5.20 7.15 -10.60
N LEU A 120 6.29 7.89 -10.37
CA LEU A 120 6.90 8.75 -11.40
C LEU A 120 7.49 7.97 -12.58
N GLN A 121 7.91 6.73 -12.35
CA GLN A 121 8.37 5.83 -13.42
C GLN A 121 7.24 5.07 -14.10
N ALA A 122 5.99 5.49 -13.89
CA ALA A 122 4.75 4.86 -14.39
C ALA A 122 4.64 3.36 -14.05
N ALA A 123 5.26 2.93 -12.95
CA ALA A 123 5.18 1.54 -12.49
C ALA A 123 3.87 1.25 -11.73
N VAL A 124 3.21 2.29 -11.22
CA VAL A 124 1.93 2.22 -10.50
C VAL A 124 1.09 3.45 -10.86
N ALA A 125 -0.21 3.26 -11.13
CA ALA A 125 -1.13 4.35 -11.45
C ALA A 125 -1.48 5.18 -10.21
N PHE A 126 -1.69 6.49 -10.38
CA PHE A 126 -2.02 7.39 -9.25
C PHE A 126 -3.33 7.04 -8.54
N SER A 127 -4.33 6.50 -9.26
CA SER A 127 -5.58 6.01 -8.65
C SER A 127 -5.35 4.87 -7.66
N VAL A 128 -4.44 3.95 -7.99
CA VAL A 128 -4.00 2.87 -7.09
C VAL A 128 -3.29 3.45 -5.86
N GLU A 129 -2.46 4.48 -6.03
CA GLU A 129 -1.77 5.13 -4.91
C GLU A 129 -2.71 5.87 -3.96
N LEU A 130 -3.79 6.48 -4.49
CA LEU A 130 -4.85 7.06 -3.65
C LEU A 130 -5.58 5.97 -2.87
N GLU A 131 -5.97 4.88 -3.49
CA GLU A 131 -6.67 3.81 -2.77
C GLU A 131 -5.76 3.17 -1.72
N PHE A 132 -4.49 2.93 -2.07
CA PHE A 132 -3.51 2.40 -1.13
C PHE A 132 -3.31 3.30 0.09
N SER A 133 -3.09 4.61 -0.11
CA SER A 133 -2.94 5.54 1.01
C SER A 133 -4.21 5.65 1.87
N ARG A 134 -5.40 5.48 1.28
CA ARG A 134 -6.67 5.42 2.04
C ARG A 134 -6.69 4.21 2.97
N ILE A 135 -6.32 3.02 2.48
CA ILE A 135 -6.25 1.78 3.30
C ILE A 135 -5.25 1.96 4.45
N VAL A 136 -4.08 2.54 4.19
CA VAL A 136 -3.07 2.79 5.24
C VAL A 136 -3.60 3.71 6.35
N LEU A 137 -4.36 4.75 5.96
CA LEU A 137 -4.94 5.72 6.88
C LEU A 137 -6.05 5.15 7.76
N THR A 138 -6.67 4.01 7.43
CA THR A 138 -7.70 3.41 8.29
C THR A 138 -7.13 2.89 9.62
N ARG A 139 -5.86 2.44 9.61
CA ARG A 139 -5.15 1.99 10.81
C ARG A 139 -4.31 3.09 11.43
N ASN A 140 -3.65 3.88 10.59
CA ASN A 140 -2.66 4.89 11.03
C ASN A 140 -3.13 6.30 10.66
N TYR A 141 -4.29 6.68 11.19
CA TYR A 141 -4.96 7.96 10.90
C TYR A 141 -4.17 9.21 11.32
N LYS A 142 -3.08 9.08 12.10
CA LYS A 142 -2.16 10.18 12.45
C LYS A 142 -0.86 10.18 11.63
N SER A 143 -0.73 9.32 10.62
CA SER A 143 0.50 9.25 9.81
C SER A 143 0.66 10.47 8.91
N SER A 144 1.53 11.39 9.32
CA SER A 144 1.88 12.59 8.55
C SER A 144 2.50 12.23 7.20
N ASP A 145 3.32 11.18 7.15
CA ASP A 145 3.89 10.65 5.91
C ASP A 145 2.82 10.18 4.93
N ALA A 146 1.79 9.45 5.40
CA ALA A 146 0.69 8.99 4.56
C ALA A 146 -0.13 10.15 3.98
N PHE A 147 -0.46 11.17 4.79
CA PHE A 147 -1.12 12.38 4.29
C PHE A 147 -0.26 13.18 3.33
N THR A 148 1.04 13.31 3.62
CA THR A 148 1.98 14.03 2.76
C THR A 148 2.15 13.32 1.42
N TYR A 149 2.16 11.98 1.42
CA TYR A 149 2.16 11.18 0.20
C TYR A 149 0.84 11.35 -0.57
N ARG A 150 -0.31 11.22 0.09
CA ARG A 150 -1.64 11.38 -0.52
C ARG A 150 -1.81 12.75 -1.18
N ARG A 151 -1.43 13.83 -0.50
CA ARG A 151 -1.44 15.20 -1.05
C ARG A 151 -0.59 15.29 -2.32
N TRP A 152 0.60 14.70 -2.30
CA TRP A 152 1.48 14.68 -3.47
C TRP A 152 0.85 13.92 -4.65
N VAL A 153 0.18 12.77 -4.41
CA VAL A 153 -0.53 12.03 -5.46
C VAL A 153 -1.65 12.87 -6.07
N LEU A 154 -2.48 13.49 -5.24
CA LEU A 154 -3.56 14.37 -5.68
C LEU A 154 -3.02 15.51 -6.56
N GLN A 155 -2.00 16.22 -6.09
CA GLN A 155 -1.36 17.28 -6.87
C GLN A 155 -0.88 16.78 -8.24
N ARG A 156 -0.29 15.59 -8.31
CA ARG A 156 0.14 15.00 -9.58
C ARG A 156 -1.04 14.70 -10.50
N MET A 157 -2.15 14.18 -9.98
CA MET A 157 -3.35 13.92 -10.78
C MET A 157 -3.98 15.19 -11.36
N PHE A 158 -3.93 16.32 -10.66
CA PHE A 158 -4.46 17.60 -11.15
C PHE A 158 -3.51 18.34 -12.11
N LEU A 159 -2.19 18.19 -11.91
CA LEU A 159 -1.17 18.88 -12.70
C LEU A 159 -0.79 18.14 -13.99
N ASP A 160 -0.93 16.82 -14.04
CA ASP A 160 -0.59 16.03 -15.23
C ASP A 160 -1.69 16.14 -16.29
N GLU A 161 -1.37 16.74 -17.43
CA GLU A 161 -2.30 16.98 -18.55
C GLU A 161 -2.90 15.69 -19.11
N THR A 162 -2.19 14.56 -19.02
CA THR A 162 -2.70 13.25 -19.44
C THR A 162 -3.69 12.65 -18.43
N ALA A 163 -3.62 13.05 -17.15
CA ALA A 163 -4.54 12.63 -16.10
C ALA A 163 -5.82 13.50 -16.05
N ARG A 164 -5.80 14.70 -16.63
CA ARG A 164 -6.95 15.65 -16.61
C ARG A 164 -8.23 15.09 -17.21
N CYS A 165 -8.15 14.22 -18.24
CA CYS A 165 -9.34 13.60 -18.85
C CYS A 165 -10.15 12.72 -17.88
N VAL A 166 -9.52 12.14 -16.85
CA VAL A 166 -10.22 11.37 -15.80
C VAL A 166 -10.78 12.28 -14.72
N VAL A 167 -10.11 13.41 -14.46
CA VAL A 167 -10.42 14.28 -13.33
C VAL A 167 -11.69 15.12 -13.55
N PHE A 168 -11.99 15.57 -14.77
CA PHE A 168 -13.15 16.46 -15.02
C PHE A 168 -14.53 15.83 -14.72
N GLY A 169 -14.65 14.50 -14.67
CA GLY A 169 -15.89 13.80 -14.27
C GLY A 169 -15.88 13.26 -12.83
N VAL A 170 -14.70 13.17 -12.19
CA VAL A 170 -14.48 12.44 -10.91
C VAL A 170 -14.17 13.40 -9.75
N THR A 171 -14.03 14.72 -10.01
CA THR A 171 -13.65 15.74 -9.03
C THR A 171 -14.53 15.75 -7.79
N ARG A 172 -15.85 15.61 -7.96
CA ARG A 172 -16.81 15.67 -6.84
C ARG A 172 -16.73 14.43 -5.94
N SER A 173 -16.66 13.23 -6.52
CA SER A 173 -16.53 11.99 -5.74
C SER A 173 -15.17 11.89 -5.05
N LEU A 174 -14.11 12.37 -5.71
CA LEU A 174 -12.78 12.44 -5.11
C LEU A 174 -12.78 13.42 -3.94
N PHE A 175 -13.34 14.61 -4.10
CA PHE A 175 -13.45 15.61 -3.03
C PHE A 175 -14.24 15.09 -1.81
N TYR A 176 -15.40 14.46 -2.02
CA TYR A 176 -16.14 13.85 -0.91
C TYR A 176 -15.38 12.69 -0.26
N GLY A 177 -14.64 11.90 -1.04
CA GLY A 177 -13.76 10.87 -0.51
C GLY A 177 -12.66 11.43 0.37
N GLU A 178 -12.07 12.58 0.00
CA GLU A 178 -11.07 13.27 0.83
C GLU A 178 -11.69 13.81 2.12
N LEU A 179 -12.87 14.43 2.06
CA LEU A 179 -13.58 14.90 3.26
C LEU A 179 -13.82 13.76 4.24
N GLN A 180 -14.31 12.61 3.78
CA GLN A 180 -14.55 11.44 4.64
C GLN A 180 -13.27 10.92 5.33
N ILE A 181 -12.12 11.02 4.67
CA ILE A 181 -10.84 10.63 5.26
C ILE A 181 -10.43 11.64 6.34
N CYS A 182 -10.63 12.93 6.10
CA CYS A 182 -10.34 13.99 7.06
C CYS A 182 -11.28 13.95 8.28
N ASP A 183 -12.57 13.69 8.08
CA ASP A 183 -13.56 13.63 9.17
C ASP A 183 -13.23 12.52 10.17
N LYS A 184 -12.78 11.35 9.67
CA LYS A 184 -12.30 10.25 10.53
C LYS A 184 -11.10 10.61 11.41
N VAL A 185 -10.30 11.62 11.04
CA VAL A 185 -9.20 12.12 11.87
C VAL A 185 -9.71 13.02 12.99
N LEU A 186 -10.84 13.70 12.78
CA LEU A 186 -11.42 14.67 13.71
C LEU A 186 -12.34 14.04 14.76
N GLU A 187 -12.84 12.83 14.52
CA GLU A 187 -13.73 12.10 15.45
C GLU A 187 -13.00 11.35 16.59
N LEU A 188 -11.67 11.50 16.72
CA LEU A 188 -10.80 10.81 17.70
C LEU A 188 -9.93 11.78 18.50
#